data_AF-A0A2J8QS34-F1
#
_entry.id   AF-A0A2J8QS34-F1
#
_cell.length_a   1.000
_cell.length_b   1.000
_cell.length_c   1.000
_cell.angle_alpha   90.00
_cell.angle_beta   90.00
_cell.angle_gamma   90.00
#
_symmetry.space_group_name_H-M   'P 1'
#
loop_
_entity.id
_entity.type
_entity.pdbx_description
1 polymer ?
#
loop_
_entity_poly.entity_id
_entity_poly.type
_entity_poly.pdbx_seq_one_letter_code
_entity_poly.pdbx_strand_id
1 'polypeptide(L)'
;MQWAVGRRWAWAALLLAVAAVLTQVVWLWLGTQSFVFQREEIAQLARQYAGLDHELAFSRLIVELRRLHPGHVLPDEELQWVFVNAGGWMGAMCLLHASLSEALLG
;
A
#
# COMPACT_ATOMS: atom_id res chain seq x y z
N MET A 1 -22.52 -9.62 51.72
CA MET A 1 -22.28 -8.41 50.90
C MET A 1 -20.89 -8.48 50.24
N GLN A 2 -20.60 -9.51 49.45
CA GLN A 2 -19.25 -9.78 48.89
C GLN A 2 -19.19 -9.67 47.35
N TRP A 3 -20.32 -9.33 46.71
CA TRP A 3 -20.49 -9.35 45.24
C TRP A 3 -20.89 -8.00 44.64
N ALA A 4 -20.92 -6.92 45.44
CA ALA A 4 -21.36 -5.61 44.97
C ALA A 4 -20.15 -4.80 44.45
N VAL A 5 -20.07 -4.62 43.13
CA VAL A 5 -19.10 -3.71 42.51
C VAL A 5 -19.73 -2.31 42.42
N GLY A 6 -19.05 -1.32 42.99
CA GLY A 6 -19.52 0.07 42.92
C GLY A 6 -19.53 0.58 41.48
N ARG A 7 -20.63 1.22 41.06
CA ARG A 7 -20.82 1.71 39.68
C ARG A 7 -19.64 2.55 39.16
N ARG A 8 -19.04 3.41 39.99
CA ARG A 8 -17.88 4.24 39.61
C ARG A 8 -16.62 3.40 39.32
N TRP A 9 -16.39 2.34 40.10
CA TRP A 9 -15.29 1.40 39.90
C TRP A 9 -15.50 0.54 38.66
N ALA A 10 -16.73 0.09 38.41
CA ALA A 10 -17.07 -0.60 37.17
C ALA A 10 -16.79 0.27 35.93
N TRP A 11 -17.19 1.55 35.95
CA TRP A 11 -16.90 2.48 34.85
C TRP A 11 -15.40 2.70 34.64
N ALA A 12 -14.63 2.91 35.71
CA ALA A 12 -13.17 3.06 35.61
C ALA A 12 -12.50 1.82 35.03
N ALA A 13 -12.89 0.63 35.49
CA ALA A 13 -12.37 -0.64 34.97
C ALA A 13 -12.73 -0.85 33.49
N LEU A 14 -13.96 -0.50 33.08
CA LEU A 14 -14.37 -0.56 31.68
C LEU A 14 -13.56 0.39 30.80
N LEU A 15 -13.30 1.62 31.25
CA LEU A 15 -12.47 2.56 30.50
C LEU A 15 -11.04 2.06 30.32
N LEU A 16 -10.45 1.48 31.37
CA LEU A 16 -9.11 0.88 31.30
C LEU A 16 -9.09 -0.34 30.37
N ALA A 17 -10.11 -1.19 30.43
CA ALA A 17 -10.23 -2.34 29.55
C ALA A 17 -10.33 -1.90 28.07
N VAL A 18 -11.17 -0.91 27.77
CA VAL A 18 -11.29 -0.36 26.41
C VAL A 18 -9.96 0.25 25.96
N ALA A 19 -9.29 1.02 26.82
CA ALA A 19 -7.98 1.58 26.48
C ALA A 19 -6.95 0.48 26.15
N ALA A 20 -6.88 -0.59 26.95
CA ALA A 20 -5.97 -1.70 26.71
C ALA A 20 -6.30 -2.47 25.41
N VAL A 21 -7.59 -2.68 25.12
CA VAL A 21 -8.01 -3.32 23.87
C VAL A 21 -7.64 -2.44 22.68
N LEU A 22 -7.87 -1.12 22.76
CA LEU A 22 -7.54 -0.19 21.68
C LEU A 22 -6.05 -0.16 21.39
N THR A 23 -5.19 -0.07 22.42
CA THR A 23 -3.73 -0.08 22.21
C THR A 23 -3.26 -1.39 21.57
N GLN A 24 -3.83 -2.52 21.97
CA GLN A 24 -3.51 -3.82 21.39
C GLN A 24 -3.98 -3.94 19.93
N VAL A 25 -5.19 -3.47 19.61
CA VAL A 25 -5.72 -3.48 18.23
C VAL A 25 -4.88 -2.58 17.32
N VAL A 26 -4.47 -1.40 17.78
CA VAL A 26 -3.58 -0.52 17.01
C VAL A 26 -2.25 -1.20 16.72
N TRP A 27 -1.67 -1.88 17.71
CA TRP A 27 -0.41 -2.60 17.52
C TRP A 27 -0.56 -3.76 16.53
N LEU A 28 -1.66 -4.52 16.62
CA LEU A 28 -1.96 -5.60 15.68
C LEU A 28 -2.20 -5.08 14.26
N TRP A 29 -2.86 -3.94 14.10
CA TRP A 29 -3.11 -3.32 12.80
C TRP A 29 -1.81 -2.95 12.06
N LEU A 30 -0.78 -2.53 12.80
CA LEU A 30 0.57 -2.32 12.24
C LEU A 30 1.25 -3.63 11.85
N GLY A 31 0.87 -4.75 12.45
CA GLY A 31 1.35 -6.09 12.07
C GLY A 31 0.60 -6.70 10.88
N THR A 32 -0.66 -6.32 10.66
CA THR A 32 -1.52 -6.82 9.58
C THR A 32 -1.52 -5.90 8.35
N GLN A 33 -0.40 -5.24 8.07
CA GLN A 33 -0.27 -4.41 6.87
C GLN A 33 -0.46 -5.31 5.62
N SER A 34 -1.43 -4.96 4.80
CA SER A 34 -1.69 -5.61 3.52
C SER A 34 -1.09 -4.78 2.40
N PHE A 35 -0.26 -5.41 1.58
CA PHE A 35 0.29 -4.81 0.37
C PHE A 35 -0.63 -5.07 -0.82
N VAL A 36 -0.77 -4.10 -1.72
CA VAL A 36 -1.55 -4.25 -2.95
C VAL A 36 -0.86 -5.24 -3.87
N PHE A 37 0.47 -5.13 -4.00
CA PHE A 37 1.25 -5.97 -4.88
C PHE A 37 2.07 -6.99 -4.08
N GLN A 38 2.16 -8.22 -4.59
CA GLN A 38 3.11 -9.17 -4.00
C GLN A 38 4.55 -8.81 -4.38
N ARG A 39 5.49 -9.10 -3.48
CA ARG A 39 6.88 -8.67 -3.59
C ARG A 39 7.56 -9.11 -4.89
N GLU A 40 7.30 -10.32 -5.36
CA GLU A 40 7.90 -10.87 -6.58
C GLU A 40 7.02 -10.69 -7.82
N GLU A 41 5.73 -10.39 -7.65
CA GLU A 41 4.74 -10.36 -8.74
C GLU A 41 5.10 -9.33 -9.81
N ILE A 42 5.45 -8.10 -9.41
CA ILE A 42 5.82 -7.04 -10.35
C ILE A 42 7.04 -7.42 -11.18
N ALA A 43 8.06 -7.98 -10.54
CA ALA A 43 9.29 -8.39 -11.22
C ALA A 43 9.04 -9.57 -12.18
N GLN A 44 8.18 -10.52 -11.79
CA GLN A 44 7.79 -11.63 -12.65
C GLN A 44 6.97 -11.15 -13.85
N LEU A 45 6.02 -10.24 -13.63
CA LEU A 45 5.20 -9.65 -14.69
C LEU A 45 6.07 -8.87 -15.69
N ALA A 46 6.95 -7.99 -15.20
CA ALA A 46 7.84 -7.20 -16.05
C ALA A 46 8.77 -8.06 -16.92
N ARG A 47 9.29 -9.16 -16.37
CA ARG A 47 10.15 -10.10 -17.12
C ARG A 47 9.46 -10.72 -18.32
N GLN A 48 8.13 -10.90 -18.29
CA GLN A 48 7.38 -11.46 -19.42
C GLN A 48 7.35 -10.50 -20.63
N TYR A 49 7.47 -9.19 -20.39
CA TYR A 49 7.42 -8.17 -21.43
C TYR A 49 8.81 -7.60 -21.81
N ALA A 50 9.89 -8.01 -21.14
CA ALA A 50 11.23 -7.47 -21.31
C ALA A 50 11.85 -7.65 -22.72
N GLY A 51 11.29 -8.55 -23.54
CA GLY A 51 11.73 -8.75 -24.93
C GLY A 51 11.03 -7.84 -25.96
N LEU A 52 10.06 -7.03 -25.54
CA LEU A 52 9.34 -6.10 -26.41
C LEU A 52 10.05 -4.74 -26.45
N ASP A 53 9.67 -3.92 -27.44
CA ASP A 53 10.01 -2.50 -27.39
C ASP A 53 9.47 -1.85 -26.11
N HIS A 54 10.20 -0.88 -25.55
CA HIS A 54 9.90 -0.31 -24.23
C HIS A 54 8.50 0.30 -24.18
N GLU A 55 8.06 1.05 -25.20
CA GLU A 55 6.72 1.66 -25.19
C GLU A 55 5.61 0.59 -25.24
N LEU A 56 5.83 -0.46 -26.03
CA LEU A 56 4.89 -1.57 -26.13
C LEU A 56 4.87 -2.43 -24.86
N ALA A 57 6.04 -2.63 -24.23
CA ALA A 57 6.16 -3.32 -22.96
C ALA A 57 5.40 -2.59 -21.87
N PHE A 58 5.61 -1.27 -21.74
CA PHE A 58 4.93 -0.44 -20.75
C PHE A 58 3.42 -0.42 -20.94
N SER A 59 2.95 -0.16 -22.16
CA SER A 59 1.50 -0.11 -22.44
C SER A 59 0.80 -1.44 -22.11
N ARG A 60 1.40 -2.58 -22.48
CA ARG A 60 0.84 -3.90 -22.14
C ARG A 60 0.89 -4.19 -20.64
N LEU A 61 1.98 -3.81 -19.98
CA LEU A 61 2.15 -4.02 -18.55
C LEU A 61 1.14 -3.19 -17.73
N ILE A 62 0.88 -1.94 -18.12
CA ILE A 62 -0.13 -1.08 -17.48
C ILE A 62 -1.53 -1.69 -17.62
N VAL A 63 -1.88 -2.19 -18.82
CA VAL A 63 -3.18 -2.84 -19.04
C VAL A 63 -3.34 -4.08 -18.16
N GLU A 64 -2.31 -4.93 -18.08
CA GLU A 64 -2.38 -6.14 -17.25
C GLU A 64 -2.41 -5.81 -15.76
N LEU A 65 -1.63 -4.81 -15.30
CA LEU A 65 -1.68 -4.35 -13.90
C LEU A 65 -3.05 -3.79 -13.54
N ARG A 66 -3.69 -3.00 -14.41
CA ARG A 66 -5.06 -2.49 -14.18
C ARG A 66 -6.09 -3.61 -14.10
N ARG A 67 -5.87 -4.70 -14.85
CA ARG A 67 -6.72 -5.88 -14.83
C ARG A 67 -6.54 -6.69 -13.54
N LEU A 68 -5.30 -6.88 -13.08
CA LEU A 68 -4.98 -7.64 -11.87
C LEU A 68 -5.31 -6.87 -10.59
N HIS A 69 -5.10 -5.54 -10.60
CA HIS A 69 -5.29 -4.64 -9.46
C HIS A 69 -6.18 -3.44 -9.81
N PRO A 70 -7.49 -3.65 -10.06
CA PRO A 70 -8.41 -2.59 -10.49
C PRO A 70 -8.48 -1.45 -9.46
N GLY A 71 -8.40 -0.21 -9.94
CA GLY A 71 -8.47 0.99 -9.08
C GLY A 71 -7.18 1.33 -8.32
N HIS A 72 -6.12 0.52 -8.47
CA HIS A 72 -4.82 0.79 -7.85
C HIS A 72 -3.77 1.34 -8.79
N VAL A 73 -4.02 1.39 -10.10
CA VAL A 73 -3.12 2.02 -11.07
C VAL A 73 -3.75 3.32 -11.57
N LEU A 74 -2.96 4.39 -11.63
CA LEU A 74 -3.40 5.71 -12.10
C LEU A 74 -4.01 5.60 -13.51
N PRO A 75 -5.05 6.41 -13.80
CA PRO A 75 -5.67 6.43 -15.12
C PRO A 75 -4.78 7.16 -16.13
N ASP A 76 -5.02 6.98 -17.43
CA ASP A 76 -4.12 7.48 -18.49
C ASP A 76 -3.98 9.00 -18.48
N GLU A 77 -5.00 9.72 -18.00
CA GLU A 77 -5.01 11.19 -17.90
C GLU A 77 -4.02 11.73 -16.87
N GLU A 78 -3.62 10.90 -15.90
CA GLU A 78 -2.69 11.27 -14.82
C GLU A 78 -1.29 10.66 -15.00
N LEU A 79 -1.11 9.79 -16.00
CA LEU A 79 0.19 9.22 -16.32
C LEU A 79 1.09 10.27 -16.98
N GLN A 80 2.14 10.66 -16.27
CA GLN A 80 3.09 11.64 -16.75
C GLN A 80 4.53 11.21 -16.47
N TRP A 81 5.37 11.32 -17.49
CA TRP A 81 6.82 11.23 -17.33
C TRP A 81 7.36 12.50 -16.67
N VAL A 82 7.99 12.33 -15.53
CA VAL A 82 8.64 13.40 -14.77
C VAL A 82 10.13 13.13 -14.66
N PHE A 83 10.93 14.20 -14.70
CA PHE A 83 12.37 14.08 -14.49
C PHE A 83 12.69 13.91 -13.00
N VAL A 84 13.60 12.98 -12.71
CA VAL A 84 14.09 12.72 -11.36
C VAL A 84 15.58 13.06 -11.34
N ASN A 85 15.94 13.99 -10.45
CA ASN A 85 17.32 14.34 -10.16
C ASN A 85 17.60 14.08 -8.67
N ALA A 86 18.46 13.12 -8.38
CA ALA A 86 18.88 12.82 -7.02
C ALA A 86 20.33 12.33 -7.05
N GLY A 87 21.13 12.59 -6.01
CA GLY A 87 22.49 12.05 -5.89
C GLY A 87 23.44 12.32 -7.07
N GLY A 88 23.19 13.35 -7.90
CA GLY A 88 24.00 13.68 -9.08
C GLY A 88 23.65 12.89 -10.36
N TRP A 89 22.64 12.02 -10.33
CA TRP A 89 22.09 11.35 -11.51
C TRP A 89 20.78 12.00 -11.97
N MET A 90 20.50 11.89 -13.28
CA MET A 90 19.27 12.37 -13.91
C MET A 90 18.59 11.21 -14.65
N GLY A 91 17.29 11.04 -14.43
CA GLY A 91 16.45 10.05 -15.11
C GLY A 91 15.03 10.56 -15.35
N ALA A 92 14.19 9.71 -15.92
CA ALA A 92 12.76 9.94 -16.08
C ALA A 92 11.99 8.79 -15.44
N MET A 93 10.80 9.09 -14.93
CA MET A 93 9.96 8.16 -14.20
C MET A 93 8.50 8.46 -14.50
N CYS A 94 7.69 7.41 -14.66
CA CYS A 94 6.24 7.51 -14.76
C CYS A 94 5.60 6.86 -13.54
N LEU A 95 4.84 7.61 -12.74
CA LEU A 95 4.18 7.06 -11.56
C LEU A 95 2.96 6.22 -11.97
N LEU A 96 2.91 4.96 -11.54
CA LEU A 96 1.79 4.05 -11.83
C LEU A 96 0.90 3.82 -10.60
N HIS A 97 1.50 3.66 -9.42
CA HIS A 97 0.80 3.56 -8.14
C HIS A 97 1.58 4.30 -7.06
N ALA A 98 0.88 4.98 -6.16
CA ALA A 98 1.42 5.52 -4.93
C ALA A 98 0.46 5.34 -3.76
N SER A 99 0.98 4.83 -2.64
CA SER A 99 0.36 4.85 -1.33
C SER A 99 1.39 5.33 -0.29
N LEU A 100 1.02 5.35 0.99
CA LEU A 100 1.97 5.69 2.07
C LEU A 100 3.05 4.62 2.26
N SER A 101 2.80 3.39 1.81
CA SER A 101 3.68 2.24 2.02
C SER A 101 4.27 1.66 0.74
N GLU A 102 3.71 1.96 -0.43
CA GLU A 102 4.08 1.37 -1.72
C GLU A 102 4.17 2.43 -2.83
N ALA A 103 5.14 2.28 -3.72
CA ALA A 103 5.25 3.07 -4.95
C ALA A 103 5.65 2.16 -6.11
N LEU A 104 4.91 2.24 -7.21
CA LEU A 104 5.19 1.51 -8.45
C LEU A 104 5.40 2.50 -9.60
N LEU A 105 6.49 2.30 -10.33
CA LEU A 105 7.07 3.27 -11.25
C LEU A 105 7.49 2.57 -12.54
N GLY A 106 7.27 3.23 -13.67
CA GLY A 106 7.80 2.86 -14.99
C GLY A 106 9.00 3.72 -15.37
#